data_AF-A0A956IAI0-F1
#
_entry.id   AF-A0A956IAI0-F1
#
_cell.length_a   1.000
_cell.length_b   1.000
_cell.length_c   1.000
_cell.angle_alpha   90.00
_cell.angle_beta   90.00
_cell.angle_gamma   90.00
#
_symmetry.space_group_name_H-M   'P 1'
#
loop_
_entity.id
_entity.type
_entity.pdbx_description
1 polymer ?
#
loop_
_entity_poly.entity_id
_entity_poly.type
_entity_poly.pdbx_seq_one_letter_code
_entity_poly.pdbx_strand_id
1 'polypeptide(L)'
;NLLRIVAAFDDTNVAIGGTNVSLAAGQVHDVRVDAPFSLVASRPVLAAQFLLGAGELEPRSEQGDPSLVALVPEEQHRPDYVFVTPTSYAGATGQSYVVITRPTGASVQLDGARLEEGWASVDEGHEVLRVEVDGGTHRIAAEENVGVLVFGLGLDTSYAYPAGLELERIVLL
;
A
#
# COMPACT_ATOMS: atom_id res chain seq x y z
N ASN A 1 -2.94 8.64 7.05
CA ASN A 1 -3.26 7.24 7.44
C ASN A 1 -2.48 6.83 8.68
N LEU A 2 -2.83 5.69 9.29
CA LEU A 2 -2.09 5.13 10.42
C LEU A 2 -1.37 3.86 9.96
N LEU A 3 -0.05 3.80 10.17
CA LEU A 3 0.75 2.59 9.99
C LEU A 3 0.86 1.89 11.35
N ARG A 4 0.58 0.59 11.36
CA ARG A 4 0.80 -0.28 12.52
C ARG A 4 1.87 -1.31 12.19
N ILE A 5 2.81 -1.47 13.11
CA ILE A 5 3.89 -2.44 13.03
C ILE A 5 3.86 -3.31 14.27
N VAL A 6 4.00 -4.62 14.10
CA VAL A 6 4.15 -5.58 15.20
C VAL A 6 5.41 -6.40 14.98
N ALA A 7 6.33 -6.36 15.95
CA ALA A 7 7.58 -7.13 15.87
C ALA A 7 7.37 -8.58 16.32
N ALA A 8 7.97 -9.53 15.58
CA ALA A 8 7.90 -10.94 15.96
C ALA A 8 8.96 -11.34 17.03
N PHE A 9 10.02 -10.53 17.18
CA PHE A 9 11.17 -10.83 18.03
C PHE A 9 11.60 -9.60 18.84
N ASP A 10 12.30 -9.84 19.94
CA ASP A 10 12.98 -8.79 20.69
C ASP A 10 14.10 -8.14 19.86
N ASP A 11 14.47 -6.92 20.26
CA ASP A 11 15.52 -6.13 19.63
C ASP A 11 15.32 -5.96 18.11
N THR A 12 14.07 -5.82 17.67
CA THR A 12 13.72 -5.56 16.27
C THR A 12 13.81 -4.07 15.99
N ASN A 13 14.86 -3.66 15.29
CA ASN A 13 15.01 -2.28 14.81
C ASN A 13 14.23 -2.11 13.51
N VAL A 14 13.38 -1.08 13.45
CA VAL A 14 12.56 -0.71 12.29
C VAL A 14 12.87 0.73 11.91
N ALA A 15 13.20 0.97 10.66
CA ALA A 15 13.35 2.28 10.04
C ALA A 15 12.10 2.59 9.21
N ILE A 16 11.47 3.74 9.47
CA ILE A 16 10.23 4.21 8.82
C ILE A 16 10.51 5.60 8.28
N GLY A 17 10.66 5.75 6.97
CA GLY A 17 10.96 7.05 6.34
C GLY A 17 12.17 7.76 6.97
N GLY A 18 13.19 6.99 7.38
CA GLY A 18 14.40 7.49 8.04
C GLY A 18 14.33 7.63 9.58
N THR A 19 13.17 7.44 10.20
CA THR A 19 13.02 7.42 11.66
C THR A 19 13.16 6.00 12.20
N ASN A 20 14.01 5.80 13.21
CA ASN A 20 14.28 4.48 13.79
C ASN A 20 13.51 4.26 15.11
N VAL A 21 12.98 3.05 15.28
CA VAL A 21 12.40 2.55 16.53
C VAL A 21 12.91 1.14 16.80
N SER A 22 13.12 0.80 18.08
CA SER A 22 13.44 -0.55 18.52
C SER A 22 12.23 -1.15 19.23
N LEU A 23 11.85 -2.37 18.84
CA LEU A 23 10.64 -3.06 19.29
C LEU A 23 10.96 -4.40 19.93
N ALA A 24 10.29 -4.69 21.06
CA ALA A 24 10.26 -6.00 21.70
C ALA A 24 9.30 -6.96 20.96
N ALA A 25 9.40 -8.25 21.22
CA ALA A 25 8.50 -9.26 20.66
C ALA A 25 7.03 -8.96 21.03
N GLY A 26 6.15 -8.93 20.04
CA GLY A 26 4.74 -8.61 20.19
C GLY A 26 4.45 -7.12 20.42
N GLN A 27 5.47 -6.26 20.50
CA GLN A 27 5.27 -4.83 20.67
C GLN A 27 4.62 -4.22 19.43
N VAL A 28 3.55 -3.47 19.66
CA VAL A 28 2.83 -2.69 18.65
C VAL A 28 3.40 -1.28 18.61
N HIS A 29 3.70 -0.79 17.40
CA HIS A 29 4.06 0.59 17.15
C HIS A 29 3.14 1.19 16.09
N ASP A 30 2.45 2.26 16.47
CA ASP A 30 1.52 2.98 15.61
C ASP A 30 2.09 4.37 15.29
N VAL A 31 2.13 4.72 14.01
CA VAL A 31 2.65 6.02 13.53
C VAL A 31 1.76 6.57 12.42
N ARG A 32 1.51 7.89 12.44
CA ARG A 32 0.80 8.54 11.33
C ARG A 32 1.73 8.72 10.14
N VAL A 33 1.22 8.41 8.96
CA VAL A 33 1.92 8.55 7.68
C VAL A 33 1.03 9.30 6.70
N ASP A 34 1.59 10.32 6.05
CA ASP A 34 0.92 11.23 5.12
C ASP A 34 1.72 11.50 3.83
N ALA A 35 2.92 10.93 3.72
CA ALA A 35 3.77 10.94 2.52
C ALA A 35 4.24 9.51 2.18
N PRO A 36 4.74 9.27 0.95
CA PRO A 36 5.45 8.03 0.63
C PRO A 36 6.62 7.76 1.60
N PHE A 37 6.84 6.50 1.97
CA PHE A 37 7.91 6.11 2.89
C PHE A 37 8.39 4.69 2.61
N SER A 38 9.66 4.42 2.91
CA SER A 38 10.19 3.07 3.03
C SER A 38 10.06 2.55 4.46
N LEU A 39 9.85 1.24 4.59
CA LEU A 39 9.83 0.54 5.87
C LEU A 39 10.83 -0.61 5.79
N VAL A 40 11.87 -0.55 6.60
CA VAL A 40 12.93 -1.57 6.64
C VAL A 40 13.06 -2.06 8.06
N ALA A 41 13.00 -3.37 8.26
CA ALA A 41 13.13 -3.99 9.56
C ALA A 41 14.32 -4.97 9.59
N SER A 42 15.07 -4.95 10.69
CA SER A 42 16.18 -5.87 10.92
C SER A 42 15.75 -7.32 11.23
N ARG A 43 14.46 -7.52 11.53
CA ARG A 43 13.85 -8.81 11.87
C ARG A 43 12.38 -8.81 11.39
N PRO A 44 11.72 -9.99 11.30
CA PRO A 44 10.32 -10.06 10.88
C PRO A 44 9.40 -9.12 11.65
N VAL A 45 8.62 -8.37 10.89
CA VAL A 45 7.51 -7.55 11.39
C VAL A 45 6.26 -7.82 10.55
N LEU A 46 5.09 -7.70 11.16
CA LEU A 46 3.84 -7.48 10.43
C LEU A 46 3.60 -5.98 10.33
N ALA A 47 3.42 -5.47 9.11
CA ALA A 47 3.04 -4.08 8.88
C ALA A 47 1.66 -4.02 8.21
N ALA A 48 0.79 -3.13 8.71
CA ALA A 48 -0.52 -2.89 8.15
C ALA A 48 -0.83 -1.39 8.14
N GLN A 49 -1.51 -0.92 7.10
CA GLN A 49 -1.98 0.44 7.00
C GLN A 49 -3.48 0.49 7.27
N PHE A 50 -3.89 1.39 8.15
CA PHE A 50 -5.27 1.77 8.34
C PHE A 50 -5.57 3.03 7.54
N LEU A 51 -6.58 2.96 6.69
CA LEU A 51 -7.33 4.11 6.22
C LEU A 51 -8.08 4.68 7.41
N LEU A 52 -7.84 5.96 7.71
CA LEU A 52 -8.56 6.64 8.77
C LEU A 52 -9.95 7.01 8.26
N GLY A 53 -10.97 6.77 9.07
CA GLY A 53 -12.33 7.16 8.74
C GLY A 53 -12.48 8.68 8.66
N ALA A 54 -13.48 9.14 7.91
CA ALA A 54 -13.78 10.53 7.64
C ALA A 54 -13.72 11.46 8.85
N GLY A 55 -14.19 10.99 10.02
CA GLY A 55 -14.23 11.75 11.27
C GLY A 55 -12.88 12.00 11.95
N GLU A 56 -11.83 11.29 11.54
CA GLU A 56 -10.46 11.43 12.08
C GLU A 56 -9.59 12.42 11.27
N LEU A 57 -10.15 12.99 10.20
CA LEU A 57 -9.49 13.96 9.32
C LEU A 57 -9.93 15.38 9.68
N GLU A 58 -9.01 16.34 9.54
CA GLU A 58 -9.28 17.77 9.71
C GLU A 58 -8.80 18.53 8.45
N PRO A 59 -9.70 19.17 7.68
CA PRO A 59 -11.16 19.16 7.85
C PRO A 59 -11.75 17.76 7.63
N ARG A 60 -12.91 17.52 8.24
CA ARG A 60 -13.65 16.24 8.10
C ARG A 60 -13.86 15.92 6.62
N SER A 61 -13.48 14.70 6.21
CA SER A 61 -13.80 14.18 4.87
C SER A 61 -15.28 13.82 4.77
N GLU A 62 -15.84 13.92 3.57
CA GLU A 62 -17.21 13.46 3.28
C GLU A 62 -17.25 11.98 2.86
N GLN A 63 -16.08 11.33 2.76
CA GLN A 63 -15.92 9.97 2.28
C GLN A 63 -14.96 9.15 3.14
N GLY A 64 -15.28 7.86 3.27
CA GLY A 64 -14.46 6.80 3.85
C GLY A 64 -14.83 6.45 5.29
N ASP A 65 -15.04 5.17 5.56
CA ASP A 65 -14.96 4.59 6.90
C ASP A 65 -13.53 4.03 7.14
N PRO A 66 -13.20 3.53 8.35
CA PRO A 66 -11.92 2.88 8.57
C PRO A 66 -11.82 1.55 7.82
N SER A 67 -10.69 1.33 7.16
CA SER A 67 -10.32 0.05 6.53
C SER A 67 -8.85 -0.28 6.81
N LEU A 68 -8.49 -1.56 6.75
CA LEU A 68 -7.14 -2.04 7.01
C LEU A 68 -6.64 -2.88 5.83
N VAL A 69 -5.39 -2.63 5.44
CA VAL A 69 -4.66 -3.45 4.47
C VAL A 69 -3.31 -3.87 5.06
N ALA A 70 -3.00 -5.17 4.97
CA ALA A 70 -1.66 -5.66 5.27
C ALA A 70 -0.71 -5.24 4.13
N LEU A 71 0.47 -4.74 4.48
CA LEU A 71 1.48 -4.39 3.50
C LEU A 71 2.20 -5.65 3.02
N VAL A 72 2.47 -5.70 1.72
CA VAL A 72 3.21 -6.80 1.09
C VAL A 72 4.68 -6.39 0.98
N PRO A 73 5.62 -7.18 1.54
CA PRO A 73 7.05 -6.90 1.43
C PRO A 73 7.53 -7.04 -0.02
N GLU A 74 8.59 -6.32 -0.40
CA GLU A 74 9.07 -6.25 -1.79
C GLU A 74 9.47 -7.62 -2.35
N GLU A 75 9.95 -8.52 -1.49
CA GLU A 75 10.33 -9.89 -1.86
C GLU A 75 9.13 -10.72 -2.31
N GLN A 76 7.90 -10.25 -2.06
CA GLN A 76 6.65 -10.89 -2.52
C GLN A 76 5.91 -10.06 -3.57
N HIS A 77 6.54 -9.04 -4.13
CA HIS A 77 6.02 -8.32 -5.30
C HIS A 77 6.08 -9.21 -6.55
N ARG A 78 5.23 -8.90 -7.53
CA ARG A 78 5.06 -9.70 -8.75
C ARG A 78 5.03 -8.81 -9.99
N PRO A 79 5.29 -9.34 -11.19
CA PRO A 79 5.26 -8.54 -12.40
C PRO A 79 3.85 -8.40 -12.98
N ASP A 80 2.87 -9.18 -12.50
CA ASP A 80 1.51 -9.20 -13.02
C ASP A 80 0.44 -9.39 -11.96
N TYR A 81 -0.69 -8.70 -12.13
CA TYR A 81 -1.85 -8.77 -11.24
C TYR A 81 -3.15 -8.76 -12.03
N VAL A 82 -4.16 -9.49 -11.55
CA VAL A 82 -5.56 -9.32 -11.95
C VAL A 82 -6.37 -9.08 -10.69
N PHE A 83 -7.14 -8.00 -10.65
CA PHE A 83 -7.92 -7.60 -9.47
C PHE A 83 -9.27 -7.00 -9.88
N VAL A 84 -10.19 -6.90 -8.92
CA VAL A 84 -11.56 -6.40 -9.16
C VAL A 84 -11.89 -5.26 -8.22
N THR A 85 -12.39 -4.17 -8.79
CA THR A 85 -12.95 -3.03 -8.04
C THR A 85 -14.48 -3.07 -8.10
N PRO A 86 -15.19 -2.71 -7.01
CA PRO A 86 -16.65 -2.69 -7.02
C PRO A 86 -17.20 -1.61 -7.97
N THR A 87 -18.21 -1.96 -8.77
CA THR A 87 -18.92 -1.01 -9.64
C THR A 87 -19.82 -0.02 -8.89
N SER A 88 -19.99 -0.19 -7.57
CA SER A 88 -20.80 0.70 -6.73
C SER A 88 -20.04 1.96 -6.25
N TYR A 89 -18.71 2.00 -6.43
CA TYR A 89 -17.86 3.14 -6.09
C TYR A 89 -17.61 3.95 -7.37
N ALA A 90 -18.60 4.72 -7.80
CA ALA A 90 -18.54 5.49 -9.04
C ALA A 90 -19.19 6.87 -8.93
N GLY A 91 -18.53 7.88 -9.50
CA GLY A 91 -19.05 9.24 -9.58
C GLY A 91 -19.30 9.84 -8.20
N ALA A 92 -20.54 10.29 -7.94
CA ALA A 92 -20.88 10.96 -6.68
C ALA A 92 -20.93 10.03 -5.45
N THR A 93 -20.86 8.70 -5.63
CA THR A 93 -20.98 7.74 -4.53
C THR A 93 -19.64 7.21 -4.03
N GLY A 94 -18.55 7.44 -4.77
CA GLY A 94 -17.21 7.03 -4.39
C GLY A 94 -16.27 6.85 -5.58
N GLN A 95 -15.03 6.52 -5.26
CA GLN A 95 -13.96 6.28 -6.23
C GLN A 95 -13.05 5.15 -5.75
N SER A 96 -12.61 4.32 -6.71
CA SER A 96 -11.61 3.27 -6.48
C SER A 96 -10.23 3.75 -6.96
N TYR A 97 -9.20 3.28 -6.27
CA TYR A 97 -7.81 3.65 -6.50
C TYR A 97 -6.92 2.39 -6.46
N VAL A 98 -5.89 2.42 -7.27
CA VAL A 98 -4.76 1.50 -7.18
C VAL A 98 -3.51 2.27 -6.77
N VAL A 99 -2.74 1.72 -5.84
CA VAL A 99 -1.41 2.22 -5.43
C VAL A 99 -0.38 1.21 -5.90
N ILE A 100 0.55 1.68 -6.71
CA ILE A 100 1.57 0.86 -7.36
C ILE A 100 2.93 1.35 -6.87
N THR A 101 3.73 0.46 -6.29
CA THR A 101 5.13 0.71 -5.96
C THR A 101 6.02 -0.02 -6.96
N ARG A 102 7.04 0.64 -7.50
CA ARG A 102 7.96 0.05 -8.48
C ARG A 102 9.42 0.39 -8.16
N PRO A 103 10.39 -0.39 -8.69
CA PRO A 103 11.75 0.09 -8.88
C PRO A 103 11.74 1.34 -9.77
N THR A 104 12.55 2.34 -9.42
CA THR A 104 12.60 3.64 -10.11
C THR A 104 12.75 3.46 -11.62
N GLY A 105 11.81 4.02 -12.37
CA GLY A 105 11.80 3.96 -13.84
C GLY A 105 11.31 2.65 -14.48
N ALA A 106 10.96 1.62 -13.69
CA ALA A 106 10.43 0.37 -14.23
C ALA A 106 9.11 0.59 -15.00
N SER A 107 8.97 -0.04 -16.15
CA SER A 107 7.77 0.06 -16.98
C SER A 107 6.58 -0.66 -16.33
N VAL A 108 5.45 0.03 -16.19
CA VAL A 108 4.20 -0.52 -15.67
C VAL A 108 3.05 -0.14 -16.59
N GLN A 109 2.17 -1.11 -16.86
CA GLN A 109 0.92 -0.93 -17.60
C GLN A 109 -0.27 -1.27 -16.72
N LEU A 110 -1.32 -0.46 -16.81
CA LEU A 110 -2.64 -0.71 -16.25
C LEU A 110 -3.63 -0.83 -17.42
N ASP A 111 -4.29 -1.97 -17.52
CA ASP A 111 -5.25 -2.30 -18.59
C ASP A 111 -4.70 -2.11 -20.01
N GLY A 112 -3.40 -2.36 -20.16
CA GLY A 112 -2.66 -2.21 -21.42
C GLY A 112 -2.20 -0.78 -21.73
N ALA A 113 -2.56 0.21 -20.91
CA ALA A 113 -2.04 1.57 -21.01
C ALA A 113 -0.81 1.76 -20.12
N ARG A 114 0.26 2.35 -20.67
CA ARG A 114 1.51 2.61 -19.93
C ARG A 114 1.33 3.78 -18.96
N LEU A 115 1.86 3.63 -17.74
CA LEU A 115 1.85 4.66 -16.70
C LEU A 115 3.17 5.46 -16.71
N GLU A 116 3.21 6.54 -17.47
CA GLU A 116 4.46 7.30 -17.71
C GLU A 116 4.72 8.41 -16.68
N GLU A 117 3.68 9.01 -16.11
CA GLU A 117 3.76 10.21 -15.27
C GLU A 117 3.13 10.03 -13.89
N GLY A 118 3.37 10.98 -12.98
CA GLY A 118 2.74 11.04 -11.65
C GLY A 118 3.43 10.23 -10.55
N TRP A 119 4.56 9.58 -10.86
CA TRP A 119 5.36 8.83 -9.91
C TRP A 119 6.03 9.75 -8.87
N ALA A 120 5.91 9.39 -7.59
CA ALA A 120 6.57 10.05 -6.48
C ALA A 120 7.66 9.15 -5.91
N SER A 121 8.83 9.70 -5.59
CA SER A 121 9.91 8.94 -4.94
C SER A 121 9.47 8.48 -3.55
N VAL A 122 9.72 7.20 -3.25
CA VAL A 122 9.60 6.57 -1.93
C VAL A 122 10.96 6.62 -1.23
N ASP A 123 12.01 6.23 -1.97
CA ASP A 123 13.42 6.28 -1.60
C ASP A 123 14.28 6.41 -2.88
N GLU A 124 15.58 6.13 -2.81
CA GLU A 124 16.50 6.21 -3.96
C GLU A 124 16.19 5.18 -5.07
N GLY A 125 15.64 4.02 -4.69
CA GLY A 125 15.42 2.88 -5.57
C GLY A 125 13.96 2.64 -5.95
N HIS A 126 13.02 3.30 -5.27
CA HIS A 126 11.59 3.05 -5.43
C HIS A 126 10.76 4.31 -5.67
N GLU A 127 9.70 4.13 -6.46
CA GLU A 127 8.67 5.12 -6.71
C GLU A 127 7.28 4.54 -6.45
N VAL A 128 6.32 5.41 -6.14
CA VAL A 128 4.92 5.06 -5.95
C VAL A 128 4.02 5.94 -6.81
N LEU A 129 2.97 5.36 -7.36
CA LEU A 129 1.91 6.05 -8.08
C LEU A 129 0.55 5.61 -7.56
N ARG A 130 -0.37 6.57 -7.39
CA ARG A 130 -1.78 6.32 -7.14
C ARG A 130 -2.59 6.68 -8.37
N VAL A 131 -3.37 5.74 -8.89
CA VAL A 131 -4.21 5.91 -10.08
C VAL A 131 -5.68 5.67 -9.73
N GLU A 132 -6.57 6.49 -10.26
CA GLU A 132 -8.02 6.26 -10.21
C GLU A 132 -8.40 5.16 -11.20
N VAL A 133 -9.26 4.24 -10.76
CA VAL A 133 -9.76 3.15 -11.60
C VAL A 133 -11.27 3.05 -11.48
N ASP A 134 -11.93 2.74 -12.59
CA ASP A 134 -13.36 2.47 -12.61
C ASP A 134 -13.68 1.16 -11.88
N GLY A 135 -14.97 0.85 -11.75
CA GLY A 135 -15.41 -0.46 -11.28
C GLY A 135 -15.28 -1.52 -12.37
N GLY A 136 -14.65 -2.64 -12.07
CA GLY A 136 -14.49 -3.73 -13.02
C GLY A 136 -13.32 -4.64 -12.72
N THR A 137 -12.91 -5.42 -13.72
CA THR A 137 -11.69 -6.22 -13.67
C THR A 137 -10.56 -5.43 -14.30
N HIS A 138 -9.43 -5.34 -13.59
CA HIS A 138 -8.24 -4.63 -14.02
C HIS A 138 -7.03 -5.55 -14.04
N ARG A 139 -6.03 -5.17 -14.84
CA ARG A 139 -4.76 -5.88 -14.96
C ARG A 139 -3.58 -4.94 -14.85
N ILE A 140 -2.61 -5.31 -13.99
CA ILE A 140 -1.25 -4.74 -14.03
C ILE A 140 -0.33 -5.71 -14.77
N ALA A 141 0.55 -5.15 -15.59
CA ALA A 141 1.70 -5.83 -16.18
C ALA A 141 2.93 -4.93 -16.09
N ALA A 142 4.04 -5.45 -15.60
CA ALA A 142 5.28 -4.72 -15.39
C ALA A 142 6.50 -5.51 -15.91
N GLU A 143 7.58 -4.80 -16.24
CA GLU A 143 8.86 -5.40 -16.64
C GLU A 143 9.67 -5.93 -15.45
N GLU A 144 9.39 -5.41 -14.25
CA GLU A 144 10.01 -5.76 -12.97
C GLU A 144 8.90 -6.13 -11.97
N ASN A 145 9.28 -6.71 -10.82
CA ASN A 145 8.35 -6.92 -9.72
C ASN A 145 7.86 -5.59 -9.15
N VAL A 146 6.55 -5.45 -8.96
CA VAL A 146 5.92 -4.24 -8.42
C VAL A 146 4.93 -4.61 -7.32
N GLY A 147 4.72 -3.71 -6.36
CA GLY A 147 3.71 -3.88 -5.31
C GLY A 147 2.41 -3.23 -5.73
N VAL A 148 1.27 -3.89 -5.48
CA VAL A 148 -0.05 -3.35 -5.84
C VAL A 148 -1.03 -3.47 -4.69
N LEU A 149 -1.48 -2.32 -4.18
CA LEU A 149 -2.59 -2.21 -3.23
C LEU A 149 -3.79 -1.59 -3.93
N VAL A 150 -4.99 -2.02 -3.56
CA VAL A 150 -6.25 -1.49 -4.08
C VAL A 150 -7.06 -0.99 -2.91
N PHE A 151 -7.65 0.19 -3.05
CA PHE A 151 -8.59 0.71 -2.08
C PHE A 151 -9.69 1.51 -2.74
N GLY A 152 -10.79 1.74 -2.04
CA GLY A 152 -11.85 2.62 -2.49
C GLY A 152 -12.46 3.38 -1.34
N LEU A 153 -12.91 4.59 -1.62
CA LEU A 153 -13.60 5.48 -0.68
C LEU A 153 -14.96 5.82 -1.27
N GLY A 154 -16.02 5.57 -0.52
CA GLY A 154 -17.38 6.05 -0.77
C GLY A 154 -17.86 6.89 0.41
N LEU A 155 -19.09 7.39 0.37
CA LEU A 155 -19.59 8.34 1.39
C LEU A 155 -19.43 7.83 2.83
N ASP A 156 -19.90 6.62 3.13
CA ASP A 156 -19.84 6.01 4.46
C ASP A 156 -19.21 4.61 4.45
N THR A 157 -18.39 4.31 3.44
CA THR A 157 -17.81 2.99 3.24
C THR A 157 -16.45 3.07 2.56
N SER A 158 -15.58 2.13 2.87
CA SER A 158 -14.30 1.94 2.22
C SER A 158 -13.93 0.47 2.15
N TYR A 159 -12.94 0.16 1.33
CA TYR A 159 -12.29 -1.12 1.31
C TYR A 159 -10.80 -0.93 0.99
N ALA A 160 -9.96 -1.87 1.42
CA ALA A 160 -8.56 -1.92 1.03
C ALA A 160 -8.06 -3.36 1.07
N TYR A 161 -7.23 -3.76 0.10
CA TYR A 161 -6.62 -5.09 0.05
C TYR A 161 -5.37 -5.08 -0.85
N PRO A 162 -4.41 -6.02 -0.66
CA PRO A 162 -3.34 -6.22 -1.63
C PRO A 162 -3.90 -6.94 -2.87
N ALA A 163 -3.59 -6.46 -4.07
CA ALA A 163 -4.07 -7.10 -5.31
C ALA A 163 -3.53 -8.54 -5.46
N GLY A 164 -2.41 -8.84 -4.81
CA GLY A 164 -1.83 -10.16 -4.70
C GLY A 164 -0.44 -10.08 -4.06
N LEU A 165 0.16 -11.24 -3.86
CA LEU A 165 1.54 -11.40 -3.43
C LEU A 165 2.09 -12.71 -4.00
N GLU A 166 3.40 -12.84 -4.04
CA GLU A 166 4.07 -14.10 -4.33
C GLU A 166 4.14 -14.97 -3.06
N LEU A 167 3.96 -16.28 -3.22
CA LEU A 167 3.98 -17.23 -2.10
C LEU A 167 5.36 -17.84 -1.85
N GLU A 168 6.40 -17.28 -2.48
CA GLU A 168 7.76 -17.65 -2.20
C GLU A 168 8.11 -17.37 -0.74
N ARG A 169 8.83 -18.32 -0.14
CA ARG A 169 9.26 -18.21 1.25
C ARG A 169 10.34 -17.14 1.34
N ILE A 170 10.08 -16.11 2.13
CA ILE A 170 11.12 -15.16 2.53
C ILE A 170 12.07 -15.87 3.51
N VAL A 171 13.33 -15.99 3.12
CA VAL A 171 14.41 -16.51 3.98
C VAL A 171 15.26 -15.32 4.42
N LEU A 172 15.12 -14.94 5.68
CA LEU A 172 15.99 -13.93 6.29
C LEU A 172 17.28 -14.63 6.71
N LEU A 173 18.39 -14.24 6.07
CA LEU A 173 19.74 -14.76 6.35
C LEU A 173 20.31 -14.19 7.66
#